data_AF-A0A851GHJ9-F1
#
_entry.id   AF-A0A851GHJ9-F1
#
_cell.length_a   1.000
_cell.length_b   1.000
_cell.length_c   1.000
_cell.angle_alpha   90.00
_cell.angle_beta   90.00
_cell.angle_gamma   90.00
#
_symmetry.space_group_name_H-M   'P 1'
#
loop_
_entity.id
_entity.type
_entity.pdbx_description
1 polymer ?
#
loop_
_entity_poly.entity_id
_entity_poly.type
_entity_poly.pdbx_seq_one_letter_code
_entity_poly.pdbx_strand_id
1 'polypeptide(L)'
;MSKTKSQRPLFLAMSLVALLGAGVAYQQLRNDENQAKIKSDQTKPPLKPQASPLAASKPLSRGYPRSHEASATQDIPPGAIGNERILRFKDDASYQAFLNKAKQQGLTILGHSDILKAIRIRTSDLDHLGDIEGAESGYNYVVNIPPPPSASAQPGASGFGANALAWLGVSADNSSWGQGVTVAVLDSGVNQHIALQGNVTHIELSALAEGSSQLGHGTAVASIISGDHPLTPGVAPASDILSIRISDESGTSNSFTLAEGIIQAVDGGASVINISMGSYGDSSMVADAVQYAQDHGAVIVASAGNEGLDTLAFPAAYPGVIAVGAVEQGGAHLDFSNSHDQLNITAPGYEVNAAWGTEQLTRFSGTSASAPFISGAIAATLSENPEMSAQDAANLVTQLSNDAGYPGPDAQYGEGTLDLGRVMNHDTPGIYDAAISSQLLIPANSPANLPEIWVTIQNRGTETLINSPVSITTSSGTKNLNISSLPPGDIQTFKIPVLIPYDGASTSVSSSVGTQEADSNPANNSQSASFSLE
;
A
#
# COMPACT_ATOMS: atom_id res chain seq x y z
N MET A 1 62.74 65.67 6.13
CA MET A 1 62.11 66.72 6.96
C MET A 1 61.19 66.05 7.98
N SER A 2 61.35 66.41 9.27
CA SER A 2 60.52 66.22 10.50
C SER A 2 59.19 65.43 10.40
N LYS A 3 58.98 64.32 11.15
CA LYS A 3 58.24 64.16 12.45
C LYS A 3 56.88 64.89 12.49
N THR A 4 55.74 64.25 12.83
CA THR A 4 55.35 63.77 14.19
C THR A 4 54.15 62.77 14.24
N LYS A 5 54.13 61.99 15.33
CA LYS A 5 53.15 61.01 15.90
C LYS A 5 51.68 61.47 16.00
N SER A 6 50.70 60.54 16.06
CA SER A 6 50.02 60.11 17.32
C SER A 6 48.66 59.37 17.14
N GLN A 7 48.53 58.21 17.79
CA GLN A 7 47.35 57.59 18.46
C GLN A 7 46.19 56.93 17.69
N ARG A 8 45.98 55.64 18.01
CA ARG A 8 44.71 54.87 17.99
C ARG A 8 44.01 54.99 19.37
N PRO A 9 42.67 54.77 19.45
CA PRO A 9 42.14 53.66 20.27
C PRO A 9 40.95 52.94 19.58
N LEU A 10 40.87 51.60 19.59
CA LEU A 10 40.30 50.74 20.65
C LEU A 10 38.77 50.91 20.86
N PHE A 11 37.96 50.56 19.87
CA PHE A 11 36.50 50.37 20.01
C PHE A 11 36.00 49.30 19.00
N LEU A 12 36.37 48.03 19.19
CA LEU A 12 35.73 46.91 18.48
C LEU A 12 36.06 45.56 19.15
N ALA A 13 35.81 45.43 20.45
CA ALA A 13 35.99 44.15 21.15
C ALA A 13 34.96 43.87 22.25
N MET A 14 34.09 44.83 22.60
CA MET A 14 33.09 44.65 23.67
C MET A 14 31.70 44.24 23.18
N SER A 15 31.43 44.29 21.87
CA SER A 15 30.11 43.96 21.31
C SER A 15 29.93 42.48 20.97
N LEU A 16 31.01 41.72 20.79
CA LEU A 16 30.93 40.29 20.43
C LEU A 16 30.71 39.36 21.65
N VAL A 17 31.18 39.77 22.84
CA VAL A 17 31.06 38.96 24.06
C VAL A 17 29.63 39.04 24.65
N ALA A 18 28.92 40.14 24.44
CA ALA A 18 27.53 40.30 24.89
C ALA A 18 26.52 39.47 24.07
N LEU A 19 26.76 39.29 22.76
CA LEU A 19 25.89 38.50 21.88
C LEU A 19 26.05 36.99 22.09
N LEU A 20 27.27 36.52 22.40
CA LEU A 20 27.51 35.11 22.75
C LEU A 20 26.94 34.74 24.13
N GLY A 21 26.99 35.65 25.11
CA GLY A 21 26.40 35.43 26.43
C GLY A 21 24.86 35.33 26.44
N ALA A 22 24.19 36.12 25.59
CA ALA A 22 22.73 36.09 25.47
C ALA A 22 22.23 34.80 24.78
N GLY A 23 22.97 34.28 23.79
CA GLY A 23 22.63 33.03 23.10
C GLY A 23 22.73 31.80 24.01
N VAL A 24 23.77 31.73 24.85
CA VAL A 24 23.95 30.62 25.81
C VAL A 24 22.90 30.67 26.92
N ALA A 25 22.58 31.86 27.45
CA ALA A 25 21.53 32.02 28.46
C ALA A 25 20.13 31.64 27.94
N TYR A 26 19.82 31.94 26.66
CA TYR A 26 18.56 31.56 26.03
C TYR A 26 18.43 30.04 25.80
N GLN A 27 19.53 29.37 25.40
CA GLN A 27 19.54 27.91 25.29
C GLN A 27 19.39 27.21 26.63
N GLN A 28 19.95 27.78 27.70
CA GLN A 28 19.87 27.20 29.04
C GLN A 28 18.46 27.33 29.63
N LEU A 29 17.81 28.48 29.46
CA LEU A 29 16.41 28.68 29.86
C LEU A 29 15.45 27.75 29.09
N ARG A 30 15.69 27.52 27.79
CA ARG A 30 14.89 26.59 26.97
C ARG A 30 15.09 25.12 27.39
N ASN A 31 16.30 24.75 27.80
CA ASN A 31 16.58 23.42 28.33
C ASN A 31 15.96 23.22 29.72
N ASP A 32 15.95 24.25 30.57
CA ASP A 32 15.33 24.18 31.90
C ASP A 32 13.79 24.16 31.82
N GLU A 33 13.18 24.87 30.86
CA GLU A 33 11.73 24.77 30.57
C GLU A 33 11.36 23.39 30.00
N ASN A 34 12.21 22.81 29.13
CA ASN A 34 12.01 21.45 28.63
C ASN A 34 12.16 20.41 29.75
N GLN A 35 13.13 20.55 30.66
CA GLN A 35 13.25 19.65 31.81
C GLN A 35 12.11 19.81 32.84
N ALA A 36 11.57 21.02 32.99
CA ALA A 36 10.40 21.27 33.83
C ALA A 36 9.12 20.66 33.23
N LYS A 37 8.95 20.71 31.90
CA LYS A 37 7.85 20.03 31.18
C LYS A 37 7.95 18.50 31.24
N ILE A 38 9.15 17.95 31.10
CA ILE A 38 9.39 16.50 31.19
C ILE A 38 9.08 15.98 32.60
N LYS A 39 9.31 16.78 33.65
CA LYS A 39 8.97 16.39 35.04
C LYS A 39 7.49 16.53 35.39
N SER A 40 6.71 17.36 34.68
CA SER A 40 5.26 17.49 34.93
C SER A 40 4.41 16.43 34.22
N ASP A 41 4.97 15.68 33.27
CA ASP A 41 4.22 14.69 32.48
C ASP A 41 4.30 13.25 33.04
N GLN A 42 5.14 13.02 34.06
CA GLN A 42 5.34 11.68 34.65
C GLN A 42 4.29 11.23 35.69
N THR A 43 3.13 11.92 35.79
CA THR A 43 2.03 11.47 36.68
C THR A 43 0.81 10.92 35.95
N LYS A 44 0.87 10.69 34.63
CA LYS A 44 -0.15 9.92 33.92
C LYS A 44 0.42 8.54 33.56
N PRO A 45 -0.25 7.43 33.94
CA PRO A 45 0.15 6.12 33.43
C PRO A 45 0.02 6.14 31.90
N PRO A 46 0.98 5.56 31.15
CA PRO A 46 0.85 5.45 29.71
C PRO A 46 -0.44 4.69 29.39
N LEU A 47 -1.35 5.32 28.66
CA LEU A 47 -2.48 4.64 28.04
C LEU A 47 -1.88 3.66 27.04
N LYS A 48 -1.88 2.38 27.42
CA LYS A 48 -1.55 1.28 26.50
C LYS A 48 -2.49 1.39 25.29
N PRO A 49 -1.97 1.45 24.05
CA PRO A 49 -2.76 1.13 22.90
C PRO A 49 -3.31 -0.29 23.11
N GLN A 50 -4.62 -0.43 23.22
CA GLN A 50 -5.24 -1.72 23.01
C GLN A 50 -5.14 -1.98 21.51
N ALA A 51 -4.07 -2.66 21.11
CA ALA A 51 -4.06 -3.35 19.83
C ALA A 51 -5.29 -4.27 19.82
N SER A 52 -6.26 -3.98 18.97
CA SER A 52 -7.21 -4.99 18.54
C SER A 52 -6.36 -6.10 17.90
N PRO A 53 -6.37 -7.33 18.44
CA PRO A 53 -5.70 -8.42 17.76
C PRO A 53 -6.40 -8.58 16.41
N LEU A 54 -5.64 -8.48 15.31
CA LEU A 54 -6.00 -9.06 14.02
C LEU A 54 -6.66 -10.40 14.32
N ALA A 55 -7.95 -10.49 14.05
CA ALA A 55 -8.74 -11.65 14.42
C ALA A 55 -8.12 -12.86 13.73
N ALA A 56 -7.65 -13.82 14.52
CA ALA A 56 -7.23 -15.11 14.02
C ALA A 56 -8.39 -15.73 13.23
N SER A 57 -8.26 -15.74 11.90
CA SER A 57 -9.22 -16.38 11.02
C SER A 57 -9.18 -17.89 11.31
N LYS A 58 -10.34 -18.43 11.73
CA LYS A 58 -10.53 -19.88 11.80
C LYS A 58 -10.41 -20.46 10.38
N PRO A 59 -9.87 -21.67 10.20
CA PRO A 59 -9.79 -22.30 8.89
C PRO A 59 -11.21 -22.63 8.43
N LEU A 60 -11.75 -21.85 7.49
CA LEU A 60 -12.99 -22.17 6.81
C LEU A 60 -12.70 -23.18 5.70
N SER A 61 -12.71 -24.46 6.07
CA SER A 61 -12.99 -25.53 5.13
C SER A 61 -14.46 -25.43 4.69
N ARG A 62 -14.70 -24.94 3.47
CA ARG A 62 -15.96 -25.18 2.76
C ARG A 62 -15.67 -25.48 1.30
N GLY A 63 -15.83 -26.76 0.98
CA GLY A 63 -15.48 -27.35 -0.30
C GLY A 63 -16.32 -26.85 -1.47
N TYR A 64 -15.66 -26.82 -2.62
CA TYR A 64 -16.27 -26.70 -3.93
C TYR A 64 -17.26 -27.86 -4.19
N PRO A 65 -18.40 -27.61 -4.85
CA PRO A 65 -19.36 -28.65 -5.17
C PRO A 65 -18.78 -29.64 -6.19
N ARG A 66 -18.77 -30.92 -5.82
CA ARG A 66 -18.50 -32.05 -6.74
C ARG A 66 -19.68 -32.23 -7.70
N SER A 67 -19.40 -32.18 -9.00
CA SER A 67 -20.20 -32.84 -10.03
C SER A 67 -19.39 -33.98 -10.67
N HIS A 68 -20.12 -34.93 -11.27
CA HIS A 68 -19.79 -36.35 -11.35
C HIS A 68 -18.73 -36.79 -12.39
N GLU A 69 -18.00 -37.84 -11.98
CA GLU A 69 -17.13 -38.80 -12.68
C GLU A 69 -17.11 -38.83 -14.23
N ALA A 70 -15.92 -38.62 -14.80
CA ALA A 70 -15.32 -39.48 -15.83
C ALA A 70 -13.81 -39.17 -16.05
N SER A 71 -12.97 -40.22 -15.98
CA SER A 71 -11.54 -40.30 -16.37
C SER A 71 -10.47 -39.62 -15.49
N ALA A 72 -9.64 -40.44 -14.83
CA ALA A 72 -8.50 -40.04 -14.02
C ALA A 72 -7.30 -39.62 -14.88
N THR A 73 -7.26 -38.35 -15.26
CA THR A 73 -6.02 -37.57 -15.37
C THR A 73 -6.07 -36.58 -14.22
N GLN A 74 -5.03 -36.48 -13.41
CA GLN A 74 -5.01 -35.52 -12.30
C GLN A 74 -5.10 -34.10 -12.91
N ASP A 75 -6.26 -33.46 -12.84
CA ASP A 75 -6.47 -32.14 -13.43
C ASP A 75 -5.48 -31.15 -12.81
N ILE A 76 -4.55 -30.67 -13.64
CA ILE A 76 -3.55 -29.69 -13.24
C ILE A 76 -4.29 -28.41 -12.84
N PRO A 77 -4.07 -27.86 -11.63
CA PRO A 77 -4.76 -26.65 -11.20
C PRO A 77 -4.55 -25.51 -12.21
N PRO A 78 -5.57 -24.65 -12.41
CA PRO A 78 -5.43 -23.47 -13.27
C PRO A 78 -4.19 -22.65 -12.90
N GLY A 79 -3.43 -22.23 -13.90
CA GLY A 79 -2.19 -21.45 -13.72
C GLY A 79 -0.96 -22.25 -13.28
N ALA A 80 -1.08 -23.53 -12.95
CA ALA A 80 0.09 -24.36 -12.67
C ALA A 80 0.85 -24.74 -13.96
N ILE A 81 2.18 -24.72 -13.88
CA ILE A 81 3.08 -25.12 -14.97
C ILE A 81 3.08 -26.64 -15.05
N GLY A 82 2.52 -27.15 -16.14
CA GLY A 82 2.07 -28.54 -16.19
C GLY A 82 3.14 -29.59 -15.99
N ASN A 83 4.40 -29.33 -16.36
CA ASN A 83 5.54 -30.27 -16.26
C ASN A 83 6.55 -29.90 -15.16
N GLU A 84 6.18 -29.01 -14.23
CA GLU A 84 7.07 -28.56 -13.15
C GLU A 84 6.45 -28.79 -11.76
N ARG A 85 7.31 -29.00 -10.77
CA ARG A 85 6.96 -29.07 -9.34
C ARG A 85 8.00 -28.34 -8.51
N ILE A 86 7.55 -27.90 -7.34
CA ILE A 86 8.41 -27.40 -6.27
C ILE A 86 8.39 -28.44 -5.15
N LEU A 87 9.55 -29.00 -4.84
CA LEU A 87 9.74 -29.92 -3.73
C LEU A 87 10.20 -29.13 -2.51
N ARG A 88 9.41 -29.07 -1.45
CA ARG A 88 9.74 -28.42 -0.18
C ARG A 88 10.15 -29.45 0.86
N PHE A 89 11.32 -29.30 1.46
CA PHE A 89 11.89 -30.29 2.39
C PHE A 89 11.74 -29.87 3.84
N LYS A 90 11.39 -30.82 4.70
CA LYS A 90 11.17 -30.58 6.14
C LYS A 90 12.47 -30.28 6.89
N ASP A 91 13.59 -30.83 6.41
CA ASP A 91 14.90 -30.70 7.04
C ASP A 91 16.03 -30.64 6.00
N ASP A 92 17.16 -30.09 6.44
CA ASP A 92 18.36 -29.91 5.60
C ASP A 92 18.95 -31.26 5.16
N ALA A 93 18.88 -32.29 6.01
CA ALA A 93 19.42 -33.61 5.69
C ALA A 93 18.71 -34.21 4.46
N SER A 94 17.38 -34.14 4.40
CA SER A 94 16.57 -34.63 3.29
C SER A 94 16.78 -33.79 2.03
N TYR A 95 16.83 -32.46 2.18
CA TYR A 95 17.12 -31.51 1.10
C TYR A 95 18.47 -31.80 0.42
N GLN A 96 19.55 -31.88 1.22
CA GLN A 96 20.90 -32.16 0.72
C GLN A 96 21.00 -33.58 0.16
N ALA A 97 20.36 -34.57 0.79
CA ALA A 97 20.34 -35.93 0.28
C ALA A 97 19.68 -36.02 -1.10
N PHE A 98 18.58 -35.27 -1.32
CA PHE A 98 17.91 -35.22 -2.61
C PHE A 98 18.75 -34.50 -3.67
N LEU A 99 19.30 -33.32 -3.38
CA LEU A 99 20.16 -32.58 -4.32
C LEU A 99 21.33 -33.45 -4.84
N ASN A 100 21.94 -34.23 -3.96
CA ASN A 100 23.03 -35.14 -4.30
C ASN A 100 22.58 -36.32 -5.19
N LYS A 101 21.35 -36.81 -5.00
CA LYS A 101 20.78 -37.95 -5.75
C LYS A 101 20.08 -37.53 -7.05
N ALA A 102 19.55 -36.32 -7.14
CA ALA A 102 18.74 -35.85 -8.28
C ALA A 102 19.51 -35.91 -9.61
N LYS A 103 20.82 -35.63 -9.60
CA LYS A 103 21.70 -35.80 -10.77
C LYS A 103 21.74 -37.24 -11.31
N GLN A 104 21.43 -38.23 -10.47
CA GLN A 104 21.49 -39.66 -10.81
C GLN A 104 20.12 -40.23 -11.21
N GLN A 105 19.02 -39.50 -10.97
CA GLN A 105 17.65 -39.98 -11.21
C GLN A 105 17.01 -39.44 -12.50
N GLY A 106 17.75 -38.72 -13.35
CA GLY A 106 17.23 -38.19 -14.62
C GLY A 106 16.24 -37.03 -14.46
N LEU A 107 16.09 -36.47 -13.26
CA LEU A 107 15.31 -35.27 -13.00
C LEU A 107 16.09 -34.02 -13.42
N THR A 108 15.43 -33.10 -14.11
CA THR A 108 16.05 -31.80 -14.45
C THR A 108 15.77 -30.82 -13.32
N ILE A 109 16.79 -30.49 -12.53
CA ILE A 109 16.72 -29.39 -11.57
C ILE A 109 16.77 -28.08 -12.34
N LEU A 110 15.76 -27.23 -12.12
CA LEU A 110 15.66 -25.89 -12.71
C LEU A 110 16.16 -24.80 -11.76
N GLY A 111 16.11 -25.05 -10.45
CA GLY A 111 16.57 -24.13 -9.41
C GLY A 111 16.42 -24.76 -8.03
N HIS A 112 17.10 -24.18 -7.04
CA HIS A 112 16.98 -24.58 -5.64
C HIS A 112 17.13 -23.36 -4.72
N SER A 113 16.55 -23.45 -3.53
CA SER A 113 16.57 -22.45 -2.47
C SER A 113 17.06 -23.12 -1.20
N ASP A 114 18.24 -22.73 -0.73
CA ASP A 114 18.81 -23.29 0.49
C ASP A 114 18.06 -22.78 1.74
N ILE A 115 17.62 -21.52 1.71
CA ILE A 115 16.89 -20.87 2.81
C ILE A 115 15.51 -21.52 2.98
N LEU A 116 14.76 -21.68 1.89
CA LEU A 116 13.43 -22.29 1.90
C LEU A 116 13.47 -23.82 1.82
N LYS A 117 14.67 -24.42 1.69
CA LYS A 117 14.90 -25.85 1.47
C LYS A 117 13.99 -26.39 0.37
N ALA A 118 13.99 -25.72 -0.77
CA ALA A 118 13.07 -25.98 -1.87
C ALA A 118 13.82 -26.26 -3.17
N ILE A 119 13.28 -27.15 -4.01
CA ILE A 119 13.88 -27.49 -5.32
C ILE A 119 12.80 -27.43 -6.39
N ARG A 120 13.04 -26.62 -7.42
CA ARG A 120 12.22 -26.58 -8.64
C ARG A 120 12.73 -27.64 -9.60
N ILE A 121 11.84 -28.54 -10.02
CA ILE A 121 12.16 -29.62 -10.95
C ILE A 121 11.25 -29.60 -12.18
N ARG A 122 11.75 -30.17 -13.28
CA ARG A 122 10.99 -30.51 -14.48
C ARG A 122 11.04 -32.00 -14.75
N THR A 123 9.89 -32.60 -15.06
CA THR A 123 9.78 -33.99 -15.49
C THR A 123 8.64 -34.16 -16.49
N SER A 124 8.79 -35.08 -17.43
CA SER A 124 7.72 -35.50 -18.34
C SER A 124 6.72 -36.47 -17.70
N ASP A 125 7.00 -36.92 -16.48
CA ASP A 125 6.27 -37.97 -15.78
C ASP A 125 6.08 -37.58 -14.31
N LEU A 126 5.08 -36.73 -14.09
CA LEU A 126 4.74 -36.20 -12.76
C LEU A 126 3.91 -37.19 -11.94
N ASP A 127 3.11 -38.01 -12.61
CA ASP A 127 2.26 -39.02 -11.98
C ASP A 127 3.10 -40.20 -11.43
N HIS A 128 4.36 -40.33 -11.87
CA HIS A 128 5.34 -41.27 -11.31
C HIS A 128 6.40 -40.61 -10.45
N LEU A 129 6.25 -39.32 -10.11
CA LEU A 129 7.01 -38.69 -9.05
C LEU A 129 6.48 -39.25 -7.71
N GLY A 130 6.91 -40.47 -7.37
CA GLY A 130 6.51 -41.14 -6.13
C GLY A 130 6.89 -40.32 -4.89
N ASP A 131 6.45 -40.76 -3.71
CA ASP A 131 6.74 -40.07 -2.46
C ASP A 131 8.26 -39.86 -2.27
N ILE A 132 8.70 -38.61 -2.38
CA ILE A 132 10.07 -38.22 -2.13
C ILE A 132 10.22 -38.08 -0.62
N GLU A 133 11.01 -38.95 -0.01
CA GLU A 133 11.24 -38.98 1.43
C GLU A 133 11.66 -37.59 1.95
N GLY A 134 10.91 -37.08 2.94
CA GLY A 134 11.17 -35.78 3.56
C GLY A 134 10.71 -34.56 2.76
N ALA A 135 10.11 -34.74 1.57
CA ALA A 135 9.63 -33.65 0.72
C ALA A 135 8.10 -33.63 0.58
N GLU A 136 7.55 -32.43 0.51
CA GLU A 136 6.21 -32.15 0.03
C GLU A 136 6.30 -31.63 -1.41
N SER A 137 5.50 -32.21 -2.31
CA SER A 137 5.44 -31.79 -3.71
C SER A 137 4.30 -30.80 -3.92
N GLY A 138 4.63 -29.58 -4.31
CA GLY A 138 3.68 -28.52 -4.66
C GLY A 138 3.75 -28.15 -6.14
N TYR A 139 2.71 -27.51 -6.64
CA TYR A 139 2.68 -26.96 -8.00
C TYR A 139 3.56 -25.70 -8.10
N ASN A 140 4.21 -25.53 -9.24
CA ASN A 140 4.79 -24.23 -9.60
C ASN A 140 3.76 -23.46 -10.43
N TYR A 141 3.38 -22.27 -9.99
CA TYR A 141 2.38 -21.46 -10.69
C TYR A 141 3.04 -20.39 -11.54
N VAL A 142 2.43 -20.07 -12.67
CA VAL A 142 2.79 -18.90 -13.47
C VAL A 142 2.44 -17.64 -12.68
N VAL A 143 3.37 -16.69 -12.64
CA VAL A 143 3.19 -15.37 -12.01
C VAL A 143 3.39 -14.35 -13.11
N ASN A 144 2.45 -13.42 -13.30
CA ASN A 144 2.52 -12.45 -14.40
C ASN A 144 2.48 -11.03 -13.85
N ILE A 145 3.10 -10.11 -14.60
CA ILE A 145 2.69 -8.71 -14.57
C ILE A 145 1.22 -8.70 -15.01
N PRO A 146 0.29 -8.13 -14.22
CA PRO A 146 -1.10 -8.06 -14.60
C PRO A 146 -1.22 -7.43 -15.99
N PRO A 147 -2.05 -8.00 -16.89
CA PRO A 147 -2.27 -7.35 -18.17
C PRO A 147 -2.78 -5.92 -17.92
N PRO A 148 -2.51 -4.98 -18.86
CA PRO A 148 -3.20 -3.70 -18.84
C PRO A 148 -4.71 -3.95 -18.68
N PRO A 149 -5.43 -3.14 -17.89
CA PRO A 149 -6.86 -3.34 -17.68
C PRO A 149 -7.59 -3.57 -19.00
N SER A 150 -8.27 -4.72 -19.11
CA SER A 150 -8.96 -5.12 -20.35
C SER A 150 -10.21 -4.27 -20.62
N ALA A 151 -10.76 -3.65 -19.58
CA ALA A 151 -11.77 -2.62 -19.65
C ALA A 151 -11.10 -1.22 -19.69
N SER A 152 -11.63 -0.32 -20.51
CA SER A 152 -11.51 1.11 -20.20
C SER A 152 -12.03 1.32 -18.78
N ALA A 153 -11.47 2.25 -18.01
CA ALA A 153 -12.07 2.57 -16.71
C ALA A 153 -13.57 2.89 -16.87
N GLN A 154 -14.34 2.66 -15.81
CA GLN A 154 -15.78 2.84 -15.86
C GLN A 154 -16.16 4.24 -16.38
N PRO A 155 -17.34 4.40 -17.02
CA PRO A 155 -17.79 5.70 -17.50
C PRO A 155 -17.67 6.78 -16.42
N GLY A 156 -16.95 7.87 -16.73
CA GLY A 156 -16.73 8.99 -15.82
C GLY A 156 -15.46 8.93 -14.97
N ALA A 157 -14.70 7.84 -15.01
CA ALA A 157 -13.41 7.74 -14.31
C ALA A 157 -12.41 8.79 -14.83
N SER A 158 -11.70 9.44 -13.90
CA SER A 158 -10.73 10.49 -14.22
C SER A 158 -9.32 10.08 -13.80
N GLY A 159 -8.37 10.33 -14.71
CA GLY A 159 -6.96 10.01 -14.50
C GLY A 159 -6.25 11.00 -13.58
N PHE A 160 -5.32 10.52 -12.75
CA PHE A 160 -4.56 11.38 -11.85
C PHE A 160 -3.54 12.27 -12.58
N GLY A 161 -2.91 11.75 -13.64
CA GLY A 161 -1.77 12.39 -14.28
C GLY A 161 -0.65 12.69 -13.27
N ALA A 162 -0.19 13.94 -13.23
CA ALA A 162 0.83 14.41 -12.28
C ALA A 162 0.27 14.80 -10.90
N ASN A 163 -1.05 14.76 -10.70
CA ASN A 163 -1.69 15.30 -9.49
C ASN A 163 -1.85 14.26 -8.36
N ALA A 164 -1.33 13.05 -8.52
CA ALA A 164 -1.51 11.98 -7.52
C ALA A 164 -1.01 12.39 -6.13
N LEU A 165 0.18 13.00 -6.02
CA LEU A 165 0.73 13.45 -4.73
C LEU A 165 -0.13 14.55 -4.08
N ALA A 166 -0.62 15.50 -4.87
CA ALA A 166 -1.50 16.56 -4.36
C ALA A 166 -2.84 15.99 -3.86
N TRP A 167 -3.38 14.98 -4.56
CA TRP A 167 -4.57 14.27 -4.12
C TRP A 167 -4.35 13.50 -2.82
N LEU A 168 -3.15 12.94 -2.63
CA LEU A 168 -2.71 12.28 -1.39
C LEU A 168 -2.40 13.26 -0.24
N GLY A 169 -2.65 14.56 -0.39
CA GLY A 169 -2.39 15.57 0.64
C GLY A 169 -0.92 16.03 0.74
N VAL A 170 -0.07 15.64 -0.21
CA VAL A 170 1.33 16.09 -0.25
C VAL A 170 1.40 17.47 -0.89
N SER A 171 1.53 18.49 -0.05
CA SER A 171 1.61 19.91 -0.45
C SER A 171 2.95 20.58 -0.09
N ALA A 172 3.76 19.92 0.74
CA ALA A 172 5.10 20.34 1.12
C ALA A 172 6.18 19.64 0.28
N ASP A 173 7.41 20.10 0.39
CA ASP A 173 8.58 19.44 -0.20
C ASP A 173 8.77 18.06 0.43
N ASN A 174 8.77 17.02 -0.40
CA ASN A 174 8.99 15.63 -0.01
C ASN A 174 10.34 15.07 -0.46
N SER A 175 11.26 15.91 -0.95
CA SER A 175 12.53 15.45 -1.54
C SER A 175 13.42 14.63 -0.60
N SER A 176 13.27 14.77 0.73
CA SER A 176 14.00 13.98 1.72
C SER A 176 13.31 12.68 2.13
N TRP A 177 12.05 12.47 1.78
CA TRP A 177 11.28 11.30 2.20
C TRP A 177 11.88 10.02 1.60
N GLY A 178 12.00 8.99 2.42
CA GLY A 178 12.63 7.71 2.09
C GLY A 178 14.13 7.64 2.36
N GLN A 179 14.77 8.71 2.83
CA GLN A 179 16.22 8.70 3.07
C GLN A 179 16.64 7.56 4.02
N GLY A 180 17.57 6.73 3.56
CA GLY A 180 18.10 5.59 4.33
C GLY A 180 17.18 4.37 4.35
N VAL A 181 16.07 4.39 3.61
CA VAL A 181 15.15 3.26 3.47
C VAL A 181 15.37 2.59 2.12
N THR A 182 15.59 1.28 2.14
CA THR A 182 15.64 0.47 0.93
C THR A 182 14.25 -0.12 0.63
N VAL A 183 13.75 0.14 -0.58
CA VAL A 183 12.51 -0.45 -1.11
C VAL A 183 12.87 -1.41 -2.24
N ALA A 184 12.55 -2.69 -2.07
CA ALA A 184 12.72 -3.68 -3.12
C ALA A 184 11.53 -3.65 -4.09
N VAL A 185 11.83 -3.69 -5.39
CA VAL A 185 10.83 -3.76 -6.46
C VAL A 185 11.01 -5.09 -7.18
N LEU A 186 10.12 -6.05 -6.92
CA LEU A 186 10.10 -7.37 -7.56
C LEU A 186 9.22 -7.29 -8.80
N ASP A 187 9.84 -7.15 -9.96
CA ASP A 187 9.13 -6.81 -11.20
C ASP A 187 9.94 -7.23 -12.45
N SER A 188 9.76 -6.54 -13.58
CA SER A 188 10.55 -6.69 -14.81
C SER A 188 11.96 -6.11 -14.74
N GLY A 189 12.38 -5.62 -13.57
CA GLY A 189 13.59 -4.84 -13.39
C GLY A 189 13.38 -3.36 -13.71
N VAL A 190 14.28 -2.54 -13.18
CA VAL A 190 14.29 -1.08 -13.35
C VAL A 190 15.32 -0.70 -14.42
N ASN A 191 14.94 0.18 -15.34
CA ASN A 191 15.87 0.75 -16.31
C ASN A 191 16.52 2.02 -15.75
N GLN A 192 17.71 2.34 -16.23
CA GLN A 192 18.26 3.68 -16.03
C GLN A 192 17.32 4.71 -16.67
N HIS A 193 16.79 5.64 -15.88
CA HIS A 193 15.82 6.63 -16.33
C HIS A 193 16.07 7.98 -15.66
N ILE A 194 15.83 9.09 -16.36
CA ILE A 194 16.05 10.46 -15.84
C ILE A 194 15.20 10.81 -14.62
N ALA A 195 14.17 10.02 -14.34
CA ALA A 195 13.31 10.19 -13.17
C ALA A 195 13.88 9.52 -11.92
N LEU A 196 14.85 8.62 -12.05
CA LEU A 196 15.40 7.85 -10.95
C LEU A 196 16.84 8.29 -10.71
N GLN A 197 16.99 9.41 -9.99
CA GLN A 197 18.30 10.01 -9.68
C GLN A 197 18.95 9.42 -8.42
N GLY A 198 18.16 8.70 -7.60
CA GLY A 198 18.63 7.98 -6.42
C GLY A 198 19.45 6.73 -6.76
N ASN A 199 19.85 5.99 -5.72
CA ASN A 199 20.60 4.75 -5.88
C ASN A 199 19.65 3.62 -6.31
N VAL A 200 19.95 2.99 -7.45
CA VAL A 200 19.26 1.78 -7.92
C VAL A 200 20.28 0.65 -7.99
N THR A 201 20.06 -0.38 -7.20
CA THR A 201 20.85 -1.63 -7.21
C THR A 201 20.06 -2.75 -7.85
N HIS A 202 20.72 -3.74 -8.43
CA HIS A 202 20.08 -4.73 -9.30
C HIS A 202 20.41 -6.17 -8.88
N ILE A 203 19.38 -7.01 -8.79
CA ILE A 203 19.46 -8.46 -8.71
C ILE A 203 18.64 -9.05 -9.87
N GLU A 204 19.25 -9.96 -10.63
CA GLU A 204 18.65 -10.54 -11.83
C GLU A 204 18.35 -12.03 -11.62
N LEU A 205 17.10 -12.37 -11.28
CA LEU A 205 16.69 -13.77 -11.03
C LEU A 205 16.05 -14.44 -12.24
N SER A 206 15.61 -13.65 -13.21
CA SER A 206 15.17 -14.12 -14.52
C SER A 206 16.10 -13.54 -15.59
N ALA A 207 16.53 -14.36 -16.54
CA ALA A 207 17.37 -13.90 -17.65
C ALA A 207 16.49 -13.51 -18.84
N LEU A 208 16.84 -12.41 -19.51
CA LEU A 208 16.21 -12.02 -20.77
C LEU A 208 16.80 -12.83 -21.93
N ALA A 209 15.97 -13.12 -22.93
CA ALA A 209 16.44 -13.67 -24.19
C ALA A 209 17.48 -12.73 -24.86
N GLU A 210 18.45 -13.32 -25.57
CA GLU A 210 19.47 -12.53 -26.26
C GLU A 210 18.83 -11.57 -27.28
N GLY A 211 19.12 -10.28 -27.15
CA GLY A 211 18.58 -9.23 -28.00
C GLY A 211 17.18 -8.72 -27.62
N SER A 212 16.56 -9.24 -26.55
CA SER A 212 15.30 -8.67 -26.04
C SER A 212 15.57 -7.44 -25.17
N SER A 213 14.58 -6.55 -25.13
CA SER A 213 14.59 -5.37 -24.28
C SER A 213 13.85 -5.63 -22.97
N GLN A 214 14.36 -5.09 -21.87
CA GLN A 214 13.65 -5.09 -20.60
C GLN A 214 12.31 -4.32 -20.70
N LEU A 215 11.27 -4.85 -20.05
CA LEU A 215 9.98 -4.16 -19.96
C LEU A 215 10.05 -2.94 -19.05
N GLY A 216 9.27 -1.91 -19.38
CA GLY A 216 9.23 -0.65 -18.63
C GLY A 216 8.40 -0.66 -17.36
N HIS A 217 7.69 -1.76 -17.05
CA HIS A 217 6.76 -1.85 -15.93
C HIS A 217 7.44 -1.62 -14.57
N GLY A 218 8.56 -2.30 -14.31
CA GLY A 218 9.34 -2.10 -13.08
C GLY A 218 9.87 -0.68 -12.92
N THR A 219 10.22 -0.01 -14.03
CA THR A 219 10.61 1.41 -14.03
C THR A 219 9.44 2.32 -13.66
N ALA A 220 8.23 2.03 -14.14
CA ALA A 220 7.02 2.77 -13.76
C ALA A 220 6.75 2.65 -12.26
N VAL A 221 6.77 1.43 -11.74
CA VAL A 221 6.61 1.12 -10.31
C VAL A 221 7.66 1.86 -9.47
N ALA A 222 8.94 1.74 -9.82
CA ALA A 222 10.02 2.39 -9.09
C ALA A 222 9.90 3.93 -9.10
N SER A 223 9.40 4.52 -10.20
CA SER A 223 9.23 5.97 -10.31
C SER A 223 8.09 6.52 -9.46
N ILE A 224 7.04 5.74 -9.19
CA ILE A 224 5.98 6.14 -8.26
C ILE A 224 6.52 6.16 -6.82
N ILE A 225 7.46 5.26 -6.49
CA ILE A 225 8.11 5.23 -5.18
C ILE A 225 9.11 6.38 -5.06
N SER A 226 10.09 6.46 -5.97
CA SER A 226 11.33 7.23 -5.79
C SER A 226 11.62 8.24 -6.91
N GLY A 227 10.62 8.55 -7.75
CA GLY A 227 10.77 9.51 -8.82
C GLY A 227 11.19 10.89 -8.32
N ASP A 228 12.30 11.41 -8.84
CA ASP A 228 12.81 12.76 -8.60
C ASP A 228 12.80 13.55 -9.91
N HIS A 229 11.60 13.68 -10.50
CA HIS A 229 11.41 14.46 -11.71
C HIS A 229 10.01 15.11 -11.72
N PRO A 230 9.86 16.39 -12.12
CA PRO A 230 8.59 17.12 -12.04
C PRO A 230 7.40 16.48 -12.76
N LEU A 231 7.66 15.68 -13.80
CA LEU A 231 6.61 14.98 -14.56
C LEU A 231 6.19 13.65 -13.95
N THR A 232 7.02 13.07 -13.08
CA THR A 232 6.85 11.76 -12.43
C THR A 232 7.37 11.84 -10.99
N PRO A 233 6.76 12.70 -10.15
CA PRO A 233 7.22 12.84 -8.79
C PRO A 233 6.82 11.59 -7.98
N GLY A 234 7.80 11.00 -7.32
CA GLY A 234 7.62 9.85 -6.44
C GLY A 234 7.19 10.27 -5.05
N VAL A 235 6.63 9.32 -4.31
CA VAL A 235 6.19 9.53 -2.93
C VAL A 235 7.37 9.76 -1.99
N ALA A 236 8.43 8.96 -2.12
CA ALA A 236 9.64 8.97 -1.29
C ALA A 236 10.90 9.03 -2.18
N PRO A 237 11.20 10.19 -2.79
CA PRO A 237 12.27 10.36 -3.77
C PRO A 237 13.68 9.99 -3.28
N ALA A 238 13.94 10.05 -1.97
CA ALA A 238 15.24 9.74 -1.39
C ALA A 238 15.42 8.25 -1.02
N SER A 239 14.45 7.38 -1.34
CA SER A 239 14.56 5.94 -1.12
C SER A 239 15.63 5.31 -2.00
N ASP A 240 16.36 4.35 -1.44
CA ASP A 240 17.20 3.45 -2.24
C ASP A 240 16.32 2.37 -2.87
N ILE A 241 16.44 2.14 -4.18
CA ILE A 241 15.70 1.09 -4.88
C ILE A 241 16.56 -0.16 -5.05
N LEU A 242 16.07 -1.29 -4.57
CA LEU A 242 16.59 -2.61 -4.89
C LEU A 242 15.73 -3.24 -5.98
N SER A 243 16.15 -3.11 -7.24
CA SER A 243 15.48 -3.70 -8.39
C SER A 243 15.75 -5.20 -8.45
N ILE A 244 14.75 -6.04 -8.21
CA ILE A 244 14.85 -7.49 -8.33
C ILE A 244 14.03 -7.94 -9.54
N ARG A 245 14.71 -8.26 -10.65
CA ARG A 245 14.01 -8.77 -11.83
C ARG A 245 13.62 -10.22 -11.64
N ILE A 246 12.32 -10.47 -11.61
CA ILE A 246 11.74 -11.81 -11.55
C ILE A 246 11.03 -12.21 -12.84
N SER A 247 10.70 -11.27 -13.74
CA SER A 247 10.05 -11.58 -15.01
C SER A 247 11.04 -11.73 -16.18
N ASP A 248 10.62 -12.48 -17.20
CA ASP A 248 11.23 -12.44 -18.53
C ASP A 248 10.74 -11.22 -19.35
N GLU A 249 11.13 -11.14 -20.63
CA GLU A 249 10.74 -10.06 -21.54
C GLU A 249 9.24 -9.97 -21.85
N SER A 250 8.48 -11.02 -21.54
CA SER A 250 7.02 -11.06 -21.73
C SER A 250 6.25 -10.64 -20.48
N GLY A 251 6.94 -10.37 -19.38
CA GLY A 251 6.32 -10.07 -18.09
C GLY A 251 5.88 -11.33 -17.35
N THR A 252 6.39 -12.48 -17.76
CA THR A 252 6.07 -13.79 -17.17
C THR A 252 7.16 -14.21 -16.19
N SER A 253 6.73 -14.81 -15.09
CA SER A 253 7.56 -15.40 -14.04
C SER A 253 6.89 -16.66 -13.51
N ASN A 254 7.34 -17.14 -12.36
CA ASN A 254 6.80 -18.32 -11.70
C ASN A 254 6.95 -18.21 -10.18
N SER A 255 6.14 -18.97 -9.44
CA SER A 255 6.05 -18.88 -7.99
C SER A 255 7.38 -19.20 -7.27
N PHE A 256 8.23 -20.07 -7.84
CA PHE A 256 9.56 -20.32 -7.29
C PHE A 256 10.45 -19.06 -7.39
N THR A 257 10.50 -18.41 -8.55
CA THR A 257 11.31 -17.18 -8.75
C THR A 257 10.77 -16.02 -7.93
N LEU A 258 9.45 -15.89 -7.77
CA LEU A 258 8.84 -14.91 -6.88
C LEU A 258 9.28 -15.13 -5.42
N ALA A 259 9.21 -16.37 -4.92
CA ALA A 259 9.64 -16.70 -3.57
C ALA A 259 11.12 -16.37 -3.35
N GLU A 260 12.01 -16.75 -4.28
CA GLU A 260 13.42 -16.37 -4.24
C GLU A 260 13.63 -14.85 -4.25
N GLY A 261 12.84 -14.12 -5.05
CA GLY A 261 12.88 -12.66 -5.08
C GLY A 261 12.58 -12.03 -3.73
N ILE A 262 11.61 -12.58 -2.98
CA ILE A 262 11.28 -12.10 -1.63
C ILE A 262 12.45 -12.34 -0.67
N ILE A 263 13.07 -13.52 -0.72
CA ILE A 263 14.27 -13.81 0.09
C ILE A 263 15.41 -12.85 -0.24
N GLN A 264 15.70 -12.64 -1.52
CA GLN A 264 16.76 -11.73 -1.97
C GLN A 264 16.49 -10.27 -1.59
N ALA A 265 15.22 -9.85 -1.51
CA ALA A 265 14.88 -8.52 -1.01
C ALA A 265 15.23 -8.33 0.46
N VAL A 266 14.85 -9.31 1.30
CA VAL A 266 15.15 -9.30 2.73
C VAL A 266 16.66 -9.33 2.95
N ASP A 267 17.38 -10.24 2.29
CA ASP A 267 18.83 -10.38 2.41
C ASP A 267 19.56 -9.14 1.84
N GLY A 268 18.94 -8.44 0.89
CA GLY A 268 19.37 -7.15 0.37
C GLY A 268 19.09 -5.95 1.29
N GLY A 269 18.49 -6.18 2.46
CA GLY A 269 18.22 -5.15 3.47
C GLY A 269 16.96 -4.32 3.23
N ALA A 270 16.05 -4.78 2.36
CA ALA A 270 14.81 -4.07 2.08
C ALA A 270 13.90 -4.05 3.32
N SER A 271 13.44 -2.85 3.70
CA SER A 271 12.40 -2.69 4.73
C SER A 271 10.99 -2.86 4.16
N VAL A 272 10.84 -2.56 2.87
CA VAL A 272 9.58 -2.64 2.12
C VAL A 272 9.82 -3.39 0.82
N ILE A 273 8.93 -4.32 0.49
CA ILE A 273 8.99 -5.14 -0.72
C ILE A 273 7.72 -4.88 -1.52
N ASN A 274 7.85 -4.18 -2.65
CA ASN A 274 6.76 -3.95 -3.59
C ASN A 274 6.69 -5.10 -4.61
N ILE A 275 5.52 -5.72 -4.75
CA ILE A 275 5.25 -6.78 -5.70
C ILE A 275 4.05 -6.42 -6.57
N SER A 276 4.31 -5.93 -7.79
CA SER A 276 3.27 -5.57 -8.77
C SER A 276 3.06 -6.68 -9.82
N MET A 277 3.14 -7.93 -9.34
CA MET A 277 2.97 -9.17 -10.11
C MET A 277 2.16 -10.17 -9.29
N GLY A 278 1.42 -11.06 -9.94
CA GLY A 278 0.60 -12.02 -9.21
C GLY A 278 0.23 -13.30 -9.95
N SER A 279 -0.39 -14.20 -9.19
CA SER A 279 -0.94 -15.47 -9.65
C SER A 279 -2.24 -15.79 -8.91
N TYR A 280 -3.15 -16.53 -9.53
CA TYR A 280 -4.32 -17.09 -8.85
C TYR A 280 -4.05 -18.49 -8.27
N GLY A 281 -2.79 -18.94 -8.32
CA GLY A 281 -2.33 -20.17 -7.69
C GLY A 281 -1.76 -19.94 -6.29
N ASP A 282 -2.30 -20.65 -5.30
CA ASP A 282 -1.78 -20.70 -3.93
C ASP A 282 -0.51 -21.57 -3.88
N SER A 283 0.63 -20.91 -3.76
CA SER A 283 1.96 -21.53 -3.72
C SER A 283 2.51 -21.51 -2.30
N SER A 284 2.59 -22.68 -1.67
CA SER A 284 3.10 -22.79 -0.30
C SER A 284 4.56 -22.32 -0.16
N MET A 285 5.37 -22.35 -1.24
CA MET A 285 6.72 -21.78 -1.20
C MET A 285 6.70 -20.25 -1.14
N VAL A 286 5.76 -19.60 -1.83
CA VAL A 286 5.59 -18.14 -1.73
C VAL A 286 5.05 -17.77 -0.34
N ALA A 287 4.14 -18.57 0.23
CA ALA A 287 3.68 -18.39 1.60
C ALA A 287 4.84 -18.46 2.62
N ASP A 288 5.76 -19.42 2.47
CA ASP A 288 6.96 -19.50 3.32
C ASP A 288 7.87 -18.28 3.16
N ALA A 289 8.04 -17.79 1.93
CA ALA A 289 8.85 -16.60 1.67
C ALA A 289 8.23 -15.32 2.26
N VAL A 290 6.89 -15.22 2.20
CA VAL A 290 6.14 -14.15 2.87
C VAL A 290 6.36 -14.19 4.38
N GLN A 291 6.26 -15.38 4.99
CA GLN A 291 6.54 -15.55 6.42
C GLN A 291 7.99 -15.20 6.76
N TYR A 292 8.95 -15.60 5.92
CA TYR A 292 10.35 -15.24 6.10
C TYR A 292 10.55 -13.72 6.11
N ALA A 293 9.93 -12.98 5.18
CA ALA A 293 10.03 -11.52 5.17
C ALA A 293 9.47 -10.88 6.45
N GLN A 294 8.32 -11.36 6.92
CA GLN A 294 7.69 -10.87 8.16
C GLN A 294 8.57 -11.17 9.39
N ASP A 295 9.14 -12.38 9.48
CA ASP A 295 10.02 -12.78 10.58
C ASP A 295 11.31 -11.96 10.63
N HIS A 296 11.71 -11.35 9.51
CA HIS A 296 12.87 -10.45 9.40
C HIS A 296 12.48 -8.96 9.42
N GLY A 297 11.21 -8.65 9.68
CA GLY A 297 10.71 -7.28 9.86
C GLY A 297 10.52 -6.49 8.56
N ALA A 298 10.55 -7.15 7.39
CA ALA A 298 10.22 -6.52 6.12
C ALA A 298 8.71 -6.60 5.85
N VAL A 299 8.14 -5.52 5.33
CA VAL A 299 6.73 -5.45 4.93
C VAL A 299 6.60 -5.72 3.43
N ILE A 300 5.62 -6.54 3.06
CA ILE A 300 5.29 -6.80 1.66
C ILE A 300 4.03 -6.03 1.29
N VAL A 301 4.11 -5.29 0.19
CA VAL A 301 2.99 -4.56 -0.43
C VAL A 301 2.76 -5.15 -1.82
N ALA A 302 1.55 -5.60 -2.11
CA ALA A 302 1.25 -6.28 -3.37
C ALA A 302 -0.05 -5.78 -4.02
N SER A 303 -0.03 -5.74 -5.35
CA SER A 303 -1.20 -5.38 -6.15
C SER A 303 -2.32 -6.42 -6.04
N ALA A 304 -3.57 -5.99 -5.87
CA ALA A 304 -4.72 -6.89 -5.71
C ALA A 304 -5.08 -7.71 -6.98
N GLY A 305 -4.77 -7.18 -8.17
CA GLY A 305 -5.15 -7.74 -9.48
C GLY A 305 -6.04 -6.79 -10.29
N ASN A 306 -6.21 -7.06 -11.59
CA ASN A 306 -6.81 -6.15 -12.59
C ASN A 306 -7.98 -6.78 -13.38
N GLU A 307 -8.60 -7.81 -12.82
CA GLU A 307 -9.62 -8.61 -13.50
C GLU A 307 -11.05 -8.29 -13.05
N GLY A 308 -11.23 -7.37 -12.09
CA GLY A 308 -12.54 -7.02 -11.51
C GLY A 308 -13.17 -8.19 -10.74
N LEU A 309 -12.34 -9.04 -10.14
CA LEU A 309 -12.79 -10.23 -9.43
C LEU A 309 -13.01 -9.94 -7.94
N ASP A 310 -13.92 -10.72 -7.33
CA ASP A 310 -14.11 -10.79 -5.88
C ASP A 310 -13.11 -11.78 -5.24
N THR A 311 -11.84 -11.63 -5.58
CA THR A 311 -10.71 -12.38 -5.02
C THR A 311 -9.40 -11.66 -5.32
N LEU A 312 -8.39 -11.84 -4.47
CA LEU A 312 -7.08 -11.21 -4.63
C LEU A 312 -6.10 -12.17 -5.30
N ALA A 313 -5.18 -11.64 -6.11
CA ALA A 313 -4.04 -12.40 -6.60
C ALA A 313 -3.04 -12.69 -5.46
N PHE A 314 -2.35 -13.82 -5.51
CA PHE A 314 -1.17 -14.07 -4.68
C PHE A 314 0.04 -13.32 -5.23
N PRO A 315 0.86 -12.65 -4.39
CA PRO A 315 0.90 -12.80 -2.94
C PRO A 315 -0.02 -11.87 -2.13
N ALA A 316 -0.77 -10.95 -2.74
CA ALA A 316 -1.65 -10.03 -2.01
C ALA A 316 -2.69 -10.74 -1.13
N ALA A 317 -3.15 -11.93 -1.53
CA ALA A 317 -4.08 -12.75 -0.75
C ALA A 317 -3.47 -13.40 0.52
N TYR A 318 -2.13 -13.40 0.69
CA TYR A 318 -1.51 -14.02 1.86
C TYR A 318 -1.64 -13.15 3.13
N PRO A 319 -1.90 -13.77 4.31
CA PRO A 319 -1.88 -13.04 5.57
C PRO A 319 -0.57 -12.28 5.81
N GLY A 320 -0.71 -11.02 6.24
CA GLY A 320 0.42 -10.13 6.51
C GLY A 320 1.06 -9.48 5.27
N VAL A 321 0.54 -9.74 4.07
CA VAL A 321 0.81 -8.92 2.89
C VAL A 321 -0.21 -7.80 2.83
N ILE A 322 0.22 -6.58 2.50
CA ILE A 322 -0.66 -5.44 2.30
C ILE A 322 -1.19 -5.48 0.87
N ALA A 323 -2.44 -5.92 0.72
CA ALA A 323 -3.15 -5.96 -0.55
C ALA A 323 -3.68 -4.58 -0.93
N VAL A 324 -3.30 -4.10 -2.12
CA VAL A 324 -3.60 -2.73 -2.57
C VAL A 324 -4.51 -2.73 -3.80
N GLY A 325 -5.68 -2.11 -3.64
CA GLY A 325 -6.65 -1.88 -4.71
C GLY A 325 -6.46 -0.50 -5.37
N ALA A 326 -7.20 -0.25 -6.44
CA ALA A 326 -7.04 0.95 -7.25
C ALA A 326 -8.30 1.83 -7.29
N VAL A 327 -8.10 3.13 -7.09
CA VAL A 327 -9.11 4.17 -7.28
C VAL A 327 -8.75 5.09 -8.43
N GLU A 328 -9.75 5.79 -8.97
CA GLU A 328 -9.58 6.93 -9.88
C GLU A 328 -9.57 8.27 -9.12
N GLN A 329 -9.36 9.39 -9.84
CA GLN A 329 -9.14 10.71 -9.22
C GLN A 329 -10.31 11.23 -8.39
N GLY A 330 -11.55 10.86 -8.71
CA GLY A 330 -12.74 11.13 -7.90
C GLY A 330 -12.84 10.27 -6.63
N GLY A 331 -11.91 9.33 -6.43
CA GLY A 331 -11.86 8.43 -5.28
C GLY A 331 -12.72 7.17 -5.44
N ALA A 332 -13.38 6.97 -6.59
CA ALA A 332 -14.14 5.75 -6.83
C ALA A 332 -13.21 4.56 -7.10
N HIS A 333 -13.51 3.40 -6.52
CA HIS A 333 -12.87 2.13 -6.84
C HIS A 333 -13.04 1.80 -8.32
N LEU A 334 -11.98 1.32 -8.97
CA LEU A 334 -11.98 1.00 -10.40
C LEU A 334 -12.61 -0.38 -10.65
N ASP A 335 -13.43 -0.50 -11.69
CA ASP A 335 -14.11 -1.75 -12.04
C ASP A 335 -13.15 -2.91 -12.34
N PHE A 336 -11.93 -2.60 -12.84
CA PHE A 336 -10.91 -3.62 -13.05
C PHE A 336 -10.20 -4.02 -11.76
N SER A 337 -10.23 -3.20 -10.71
CA SER A 337 -9.51 -3.50 -9.48
C SER A 337 -10.19 -4.68 -8.79
N ASN A 338 -9.41 -5.69 -8.43
CA ASN A 338 -9.94 -6.77 -7.63
C ASN A 338 -10.33 -6.28 -6.24
N SER A 339 -11.38 -6.90 -5.70
CA SER A 339 -11.96 -6.61 -4.39
C SER A 339 -12.07 -7.90 -3.58
N HIS A 340 -11.99 -7.81 -2.26
CA HIS A 340 -12.22 -8.92 -1.34
C HIS A 340 -12.20 -8.40 0.11
N ASP A 341 -12.82 -9.10 1.06
CA ASP A 341 -12.77 -8.75 2.50
C ASP A 341 -11.34 -8.74 3.10
N GLN A 342 -10.34 -9.24 2.37
CA GLN A 342 -8.93 -9.23 2.77
C GLN A 342 -8.15 -8.05 2.18
N LEU A 343 -8.76 -7.24 1.33
CA LEU A 343 -8.13 -6.04 0.79
C LEU A 343 -7.80 -5.08 1.95
N ASN A 344 -6.59 -4.52 1.96
CA ASN A 344 -6.16 -3.69 3.09
C ASN A 344 -6.42 -2.20 2.85
N ILE A 345 -6.13 -1.70 1.65
CA ILE A 345 -6.23 -0.28 1.35
C ILE A 345 -6.30 -0.06 -0.17
N THR A 346 -6.78 1.11 -0.58
CA THR A 346 -6.73 1.56 -1.97
C THR A 346 -5.85 2.80 -2.15
N ALA A 347 -5.27 2.93 -3.34
CA ALA A 347 -4.43 4.08 -3.69
C ALA A 347 -4.60 4.46 -5.18
N PRO A 348 -4.08 5.63 -5.61
CA PRO A 348 -4.19 6.09 -6.99
C PRO A 348 -3.73 5.04 -8.01
N GLY A 349 -4.62 4.64 -8.93
CA GLY A 349 -4.32 3.57 -9.88
C GLY A 349 -4.84 3.77 -11.29
N TYR A 350 -5.31 4.98 -11.64
CA TYR A 350 -5.79 5.31 -12.99
C TYR A 350 -5.03 6.48 -13.63
N GLU A 351 -4.38 6.20 -14.76
CA GLU A 351 -3.60 7.14 -15.56
C GLU A 351 -2.62 8.01 -14.75
N VAL A 352 -1.88 7.38 -13.83
CA VAL A 352 -0.83 8.03 -13.05
C VAL A 352 0.38 8.28 -13.94
N ASN A 353 0.97 9.47 -13.90
CA ASN A 353 2.21 9.70 -14.64
C ASN A 353 3.35 8.88 -14.03
N ALA A 354 4.02 8.07 -14.85
CA ALA A 354 5.16 7.26 -14.42
C ALA A 354 6.25 7.21 -15.51
N ALA A 355 7.48 6.91 -15.10
CA ALA A 355 8.57 6.61 -16.02
C ALA A 355 8.32 5.27 -16.72
N TRP A 356 8.93 5.05 -17.89
CA TRP A 356 8.78 3.82 -18.65
C TRP A 356 10.04 3.55 -19.48
N GLY A 357 10.60 2.36 -19.36
CA GLY A 357 11.83 2.02 -20.08
C GLY A 357 12.97 2.99 -19.74
N THR A 358 13.80 3.33 -20.72
CA THR A 358 15.00 4.16 -20.49
C THR A 358 14.74 5.67 -20.51
N GLU A 359 13.80 6.15 -21.33
CA GLU A 359 13.58 7.60 -21.55
C GLU A 359 12.10 8.00 -21.68
N GLN A 360 11.17 7.04 -21.59
CA GLN A 360 9.76 7.29 -21.92
C GLN A 360 8.97 7.61 -20.65
N LEU A 361 7.86 8.31 -20.83
CA LEU A 361 6.85 8.49 -19.79
C LEU A 361 5.58 7.79 -20.23
N THR A 362 4.78 7.36 -19.26
CA THR A 362 3.49 6.71 -19.50
C THR A 362 2.42 7.23 -18.56
N ARG A 363 1.16 6.96 -18.92
CA ARG A 363 0.01 7.02 -18.02
C ARG A 363 -0.28 5.61 -17.54
N PHE A 364 0.20 5.29 -16.36
CA PHE A 364 0.16 3.96 -15.80
C PHE A 364 -1.17 3.73 -15.07
N SER A 365 -1.85 2.63 -15.42
CA SER A 365 -3.13 2.23 -14.84
C SER A 365 -3.08 0.77 -14.41
N GLY A 366 -3.66 0.48 -13.25
CA GLY A 366 -3.67 -0.85 -12.65
C GLY A 366 -3.44 -0.78 -11.14
N THR A 367 -3.78 -1.85 -10.43
CA THR A 367 -3.37 -2.03 -9.02
C THR A 367 -1.84 -2.08 -8.86
N SER A 368 -1.12 -2.43 -9.93
CA SER A 368 0.34 -2.26 -10.05
C SER A 368 0.82 -0.81 -9.91
N ALA A 369 -0.02 0.18 -10.24
CA ALA A 369 0.26 1.60 -10.02
C ALA A 369 -0.08 2.04 -8.58
N SER A 370 -1.06 1.40 -7.94
CA SER A 370 -1.49 1.70 -6.57
C SER A 370 -0.51 1.18 -5.51
N ALA A 371 -0.02 -0.07 -5.64
CA ALA A 371 0.93 -0.67 -4.71
C ALA A 371 2.18 0.20 -4.41
N PRO A 372 2.86 0.81 -5.40
CA PRO A 372 4.03 1.64 -5.14
C PRO A 372 3.72 2.93 -4.37
N PHE A 373 2.49 3.46 -4.41
CA PHE A 373 2.13 4.59 -3.54
C PHE A 373 2.16 4.21 -2.06
N ILE A 374 1.63 3.03 -1.72
CA ILE A 374 1.68 2.50 -0.36
C ILE A 374 3.13 2.21 0.04
N SER A 375 3.91 1.57 -0.84
CA SER A 375 5.32 1.28 -0.57
C SER A 375 6.13 2.56 -0.30
N GLY A 376 5.91 3.60 -1.10
CA GLY A 376 6.53 4.90 -0.90
C GLY A 376 6.04 5.62 0.36
N ALA A 377 4.76 5.52 0.70
CA ALA A 377 4.21 6.10 1.93
C ALA A 377 4.84 5.46 3.19
N ILE A 378 5.03 4.13 3.18
CA ILE A 378 5.72 3.43 4.27
C ILE A 378 7.18 3.87 4.35
N ALA A 379 7.88 4.00 3.22
CA ALA A 379 9.26 4.47 3.19
C ALA A 379 9.42 5.92 3.69
N ALA A 380 8.51 6.81 3.30
CA ALA A 380 8.46 8.19 3.80
C ALA A 380 8.22 8.22 5.32
N THR A 381 7.28 7.41 5.81
CA THR A 381 6.96 7.31 7.23
C THR A 381 8.17 6.81 8.04
N LEU A 382 8.87 5.80 7.53
CA LEU A 382 10.08 5.25 8.15
C LEU A 382 11.22 6.27 8.23
N SER A 383 11.48 7.03 7.15
CA SER A 383 12.58 8.00 7.14
C SER A 383 12.34 9.17 8.11
N GLU A 384 11.08 9.58 8.29
CA GLU A 384 10.73 10.63 9.25
C GLU A 384 10.63 10.10 10.70
N ASN A 385 10.57 8.77 10.88
CA ASN A 385 10.49 8.13 12.19
C ASN A 385 11.52 6.98 12.32
N PRO A 386 12.83 7.26 12.44
CA PRO A 386 13.87 6.23 12.33
C PRO A 386 13.86 5.12 13.40
N GLU A 387 13.14 5.32 14.51
CA GLU A 387 12.96 4.30 15.56
C GLU A 387 11.73 3.39 15.33
N MET A 388 10.89 3.72 14.35
CA MET A 388 9.67 2.99 14.02
C MET A 388 10.01 1.72 13.21
N SER A 389 9.33 0.62 13.53
CA SER A 389 9.43 -0.60 12.72
C SER A 389 8.68 -0.46 11.39
N ALA A 390 9.08 -1.19 10.35
CA ALA A 390 8.35 -1.19 9.07
C ALA A 390 6.88 -1.60 9.25
N GLN A 391 6.60 -2.53 10.17
CA GLN A 391 5.24 -2.96 10.47
C GLN A 391 4.41 -1.86 11.14
N ASP A 392 5.00 -1.09 12.07
CA ASP A 392 4.29 0.03 12.70
C ASP A 392 4.04 1.16 11.71
N ALA A 393 5.00 1.45 10.83
CA ALA A 393 4.83 2.41 9.73
C ALA A 393 3.71 1.97 8.78
N ALA A 394 3.68 0.69 8.40
CA ALA A 394 2.60 0.12 7.60
C ALA A 394 1.23 0.23 8.29
N ASN A 395 1.15 -0.08 9.59
CA ASN A 395 -0.09 0.04 10.36
C ASN A 395 -0.56 1.50 10.44
N LEU A 396 0.37 2.45 10.62
CA LEU A 396 0.03 3.87 10.64
C LEU A 396 -0.51 4.34 9.29
N VAL A 397 0.15 3.93 8.19
CA VAL A 397 -0.27 4.23 6.82
C VAL A 397 -1.67 3.68 6.52
N THR A 398 -1.99 2.46 6.98
CA THR A 398 -3.30 1.86 6.75
C THR A 398 -4.39 2.41 7.66
N GLN A 399 -4.09 2.69 8.93
CA GLN A 399 -5.06 3.21 9.89
C GLN A 399 -5.48 4.67 9.63
N LEU A 400 -4.60 5.47 9.04
CA LEU A 400 -4.88 6.87 8.72
C LEU A 400 -5.43 7.07 7.30
N SER A 401 -6.01 6.03 6.72
CA SER A 401 -6.78 6.08 5.48
C SER A 401 -8.03 6.97 5.61
N ASN A 402 -8.49 7.43 4.46
CA ASN A 402 -9.77 8.08 4.30
C ASN A 402 -10.84 7.04 4.01
N ASP A 403 -11.79 6.88 4.95
CA ASP A 403 -12.96 6.01 4.81
C ASP A 403 -13.68 6.33 3.49
N ALA A 404 -14.09 5.28 2.77
CA ALA A 404 -14.70 5.36 1.46
C ALA A 404 -15.56 4.11 1.26
N GLY A 405 -16.63 4.23 0.46
CA GLY A 405 -17.55 3.12 0.26
C GLY A 405 -18.46 2.90 1.47
N TYR A 406 -18.62 1.63 1.87
CA TYR A 406 -19.41 1.29 3.05
C TYR A 406 -18.69 1.78 4.32
N PRO A 407 -19.42 2.12 5.39
CA PRO A 407 -18.78 2.68 6.58
C PRO A 407 -17.82 1.67 7.24
N GLY A 408 -16.54 2.03 7.36
CA GLY A 408 -15.49 1.19 7.90
C GLY A 408 -14.91 0.21 6.85
N PRO A 409 -14.15 -0.81 7.28
CA PRO A 409 -13.51 -1.72 6.34
C PRO A 409 -14.51 -2.45 5.42
N ASP A 410 -14.25 -2.42 4.12
CA ASP A 410 -15.07 -3.10 3.12
C ASP A 410 -14.25 -3.76 2.00
N ALA A 411 -14.91 -4.61 1.21
CA ALA A 411 -14.23 -5.42 0.19
C ALA A 411 -13.61 -4.61 -0.95
N GLN A 412 -14.08 -3.39 -1.23
CA GLN A 412 -13.62 -2.55 -2.34
C GLN A 412 -12.52 -1.59 -1.91
N TYR A 413 -12.61 -1.04 -0.70
CA TYR A 413 -11.69 -0.01 -0.23
C TYR A 413 -10.72 -0.51 0.84
N GLY A 414 -10.93 -1.70 1.40
CA GLY A 414 -10.22 -2.12 2.61
C GLY A 414 -10.51 -1.11 3.72
N GLU A 415 -9.47 -0.63 4.41
CA GLU A 415 -9.56 0.45 5.41
C GLU A 415 -9.89 1.83 4.80
N GLY A 416 -9.84 1.99 3.47
CA GLY A 416 -10.13 3.24 2.77
C GLY A 416 -9.13 3.59 1.68
N THR A 417 -9.03 4.87 1.36
CA THR A 417 -8.04 5.42 0.42
C THR A 417 -6.84 6.01 1.16
N LEU A 418 -5.62 5.84 0.63
CA LEU A 418 -4.41 6.45 1.20
C LEU A 418 -4.56 7.98 1.31
N ASP A 419 -4.24 8.53 2.47
CA ASP A 419 -4.04 9.97 2.68
C ASP A 419 -2.68 10.21 3.35
N LEU A 420 -1.67 10.50 2.52
CA LEU A 420 -0.31 10.69 3.01
C LEU A 420 -0.18 11.99 3.81
N GLY A 421 -0.98 13.02 3.49
CA GLY A 421 -1.05 14.24 4.28
C GLY A 421 -1.45 13.95 5.73
N ARG A 422 -2.45 13.10 5.96
CA ARG A 422 -2.85 12.67 7.31
C ARG A 422 -1.76 11.86 8.00
N VAL A 423 -1.15 10.91 7.30
CA VAL A 423 -0.04 10.09 7.84
C VAL A 423 1.11 10.98 8.32
N MET A 424 1.57 11.90 7.48
CA MET A 424 2.72 12.75 7.81
C MET A 424 2.41 13.82 8.86
N ASN A 425 1.14 14.13 9.12
CA ASN A 425 0.70 15.11 10.11
C ASN A 425 0.04 14.49 11.35
N HIS A 426 0.15 13.16 11.56
CA HIS A 426 -0.57 12.45 12.61
C HIS A 426 -0.29 12.97 14.03
N ASP A 427 0.93 13.46 14.28
CA ASP A 427 1.35 14.05 15.56
C ASP A 427 1.20 15.58 15.62
N THR A 428 0.68 16.22 14.56
CA THR A 428 0.49 17.67 14.51
C THR A 428 -0.77 18.05 15.28
N PRO A 429 -0.68 18.71 16.44
CA PRO A 429 -1.86 19.07 17.24
C PRO A 429 -2.66 20.18 16.56
N GLY A 430 -3.95 20.26 16.88
CA GLY A 430 -4.83 21.36 16.45
C GLY A 430 -5.41 21.21 15.04
N ILE A 431 -5.38 20.03 14.44
CA ILE A 431 -6.03 19.77 13.14
C ILE A 431 -7.46 19.30 13.39
N TYR A 432 -8.42 20.12 12.94
CA TYR A 432 -9.85 19.80 12.94
C TYR A 432 -10.27 19.61 11.48
N ASP A 433 -10.78 18.43 11.13
CA ASP A 433 -11.23 18.13 9.77
C ASP A 433 -12.42 17.18 9.84
N ALA A 434 -13.60 17.69 9.51
CA ALA A 434 -14.83 16.92 9.45
C ALA A 434 -15.18 16.64 7.99
N ALA A 435 -14.95 15.41 7.54
CA ALA A 435 -15.15 15.04 6.15
C ALA A 435 -16.40 14.18 5.99
N ILE A 436 -17.20 14.43 4.96
CA ILE A 436 -18.19 13.46 4.51
C ILE A 436 -17.43 12.38 3.72
N SER A 437 -17.36 11.17 4.27
CA SER A 437 -16.62 10.06 3.65
C SER A 437 -17.43 9.37 2.56
N SER A 438 -18.73 9.14 2.80
CA SER A 438 -19.60 8.51 1.82
C SER A 438 -21.08 8.91 1.95
N GLN A 439 -21.79 8.79 0.83
CA GLN A 439 -23.24 8.81 0.78
C GLN A 439 -23.71 7.59 -0.02
N LEU A 440 -24.41 6.66 0.62
CA LEU A 440 -24.85 5.41 -0.01
C LEU A 440 -26.37 5.25 0.07
N LEU A 441 -26.97 4.80 -1.04
CA LEU A 441 -28.33 4.30 -1.02
C LEU A 441 -28.33 2.83 -0.60
N ILE A 442 -28.99 2.55 0.51
CA ILE A 442 -29.20 1.20 1.03
C ILE A 442 -30.65 0.79 0.73
N PRO A 443 -30.86 -0.22 -0.13
CA PRO A 443 -32.19 -0.74 -0.43
C PRO A 443 -32.91 -1.27 0.82
N ALA A 444 -34.23 -1.20 0.81
CA ALA A 444 -35.03 -1.78 1.87
C ALA A 444 -34.88 -3.32 1.88
N ASN A 445 -34.64 -3.89 3.07
CA ASN A 445 -34.56 -5.33 3.28
C ASN A 445 -35.93 -6.04 3.29
N SER A 446 -37.02 -5.28 3.17
CA SER A 446 -38.40 -5.76 3.13
C SER A 446 -39.33 -4.67 2.59
N PRO A 447 -40.44 -5.00 1.91
CA PRO A 447 -41.42 -4.02 1.42
C PRO A 447 -42.04 -3.11 2.50
N ALA A 448 -41.92 -3.47 3.78
CA ALA A 448 -42.43 -2.69 4.90
C ALA A 448 -41.49 -1.54 5.33
N ASN A 449 -40.21 -1.57 4.91
CA ASN A 449 -39.21 -0.57 5.26
C ASN A 449 -38.97 0.36 4.06
N LEU A 450 -38.62 1.61 4.35
CA LEU A 450 -38.13 2.53 3.32
C LEU A 450 -36.64 2.28 3.05
N PRO A 451 -36.17 2.51 1.81
CA PRO A 451 -34.75 2.64 1.54
C PRO A 451 -34.13 3.74 2.43
N GLU A 452 -32.85 3.61 2.72
CA GLU A 452 -32.11 4.57 3.54
C GLU A 452 -30.97 5.19 2.74
N ILE A 453 -30.74 6.48 2.93
CA ILE A 453 -29.45 7.08 2.60
C ILE A 453 -28.59 7.04 3.85
N TRP A 454 -27.44 6.39 3.75
CA TRP A 454 -26.40 6.42 4.76
C TRP A 454 -25.44 7.54 4.42
N VAL A 455 -25.27 8.49 5.34
CA VAL A 455 -24.28 9.56 5.24
C VAL A 455 -23.24 9.32 6.32
N THR A 456 -22.00 9.03 5.92
CA THR A 456 -20.90 8.76 6.83
C THR A 456 -20.00 9.98 6.89
N ILE A 457 -19.62 10.34 8.12
CA ILE A 457 -18.69 11.42 8.40
C ILE A 457 -17.50 10.83 9.14
N GLN A 458 -16.29 11.16 8.72
CA GLN A 458 -15.04 10.76 9.37
C GLN A 458 -14.39 11.99 9.99
N ASN A 459 -13.81 11.83 11.19
CA ASN A 459 -12.85 12.80 11.69
C ASN A 459 -11.50 12.61 10.99
N ARG A 460 -11.27 13.51 10.03
CA ARG A 460 -10.05 13.90 9.31
C ARG A 460 -8.78 14.19 10.12
N GLY A 461 -8.99 14.82 11.27
CA GLY A 461 -7.97 15.59 11.97
C GLY A 461 -7.24 14.82 13.07
N THR A 462 -6.54 15.58 13.90
CA THR A 462 -5.80 15.10 15.09
C THR A 462 -6.51 15.47 16.40
N GLU A 463 -7.53 16.32 16.34
CA GLU A 463 -8.34 16.72 17.49
C GLU A 463 -9.71 16.06 17.48
N THR A 464 -10.30 15.87 18.66
CA THR A 464 -11.67 15.36 18.77
C THR A 464 -12.67 16.44 18.33
N LEU A 465 -13.55 16.11 17.39
CA LEU A 465 -14.64 16.99 16.99
C LEU A 465 -15.75 16.97 18.04
N ILE A 466 -16.16 18.15 18.53
CA ILE A 466 -17.17 18.29 19.58
C ILE A 466 -18.30 19.19 19.08
N ASN A 467 -19.55 18.76 19.29
CA ASN A 467 -20.75 19.51 18.91
C ASN A 467 -20.74 19.98 17.44
N SER A 468 -20.46 19.04 16.54
CA SER A 468 -20.40 19.27 15.10
C SER A 468 -21.81 19.16 14.48
N PRO A 469 -22.41 20.27 14.00
CA PRO A 469 -23.74 20.23 13.39
C PRO A 469 -23.68 19.52 12.04
N VAL A 470 -24.70 18.71 11.75
CA VAL A 470 -24.84 17.98 10.49
C VAL A 470 -26.18 18.31 9.87
N SER A 471 -26.20 18.69 8.59
CA SER A 471 -27.44 18.95 7.84
C SER A 471 -27.50 18.02 6.64
N ILE A 472 -28.56 17.21 6.57
CA ILE A 472 -28.81 16.28 5.46
C ILE A 472 -30.15 16.64 4.82
N THR A 473 -30.12 17.03 3.56
CA THR A 473 -31.29 17.40 2.77
C THR A 473 -31.60 16.32 1.74
N THR A 474 -32.83 15.81 1.76
CA THR A 474 -33.36 14.86 0.79
C THR A 474 -34.66 15.38 0.19
N SER A 475 -35.26 14.64 -0.73
CA SER A 475 -36.61 14.91 -1.26
C SER A 475 -37.69 15.03 -0.17
N SER A 476 -37.46 14.43 1.00
CA SER A 476 -38.39 14.44 2.13
C SER A 476 -38.20 15.63 3.09
N GLY A 477 -37.21 16.49 2.83
CA GLY A 477 -36.88 17.67 3.63
C GLY A 477 -35.46 17.61 4.23
N THR A 478 -35.13 18.63 5.03
CA THR A 478 -33.82 18.76 5.70
C THR A 478 -33.90 18.23 7.14
N LYS A 479 -32.97 17.36 7.50
CA LYS A 479 -32.73 16.92 8.88
C LYS A 479 -31.47 17.58 9.42
N ASN A 480 -31.63 18.29 10.53
CA ASN A 480 -30.52 18.85 11.30
C ASN A 480 -30.20 17.91 12.47
N LEU A 481 -28.96 17.47 12.52
CA LEU A 481 -28.40 16.48 13.45
C LEU A 481 -27.14 17.09 14.08
N ASN A 482 -26.55 16.37 15.03
CA ASN A 482 -25.33 16.81 15.70
C ASN A 482 -24.47 15.61 16.09
N ILE A 483 -23.17 15.70 15.80
CA ILE A 483 -22.14 14.81 16.32
C ILE A 483 -21.71 15.39 17.68
N SER A 484 -21.95 14.63 18.76
CA SER A 484 -21.63 15.12 20.11
C SER A 484 -20.13 15.09 20.38
N SER A 485 -19.47 14.00 19.98
CA SER A 485 -18.03 13.78 20.08
C SER A 485 -17.61 12.78 19.01
N LEU A 486 -16.56 13.06 18.26
CA LEU A 486 -15.95 12.14 17.29
C LEU A 486 -14.42 12.20 17.39
N PRO A 487 -13.77 11.20 18.02
CA PRO A 487 -12.32 11.12 18.11
C PRO A 487 -11.63 11.09 16.74
N PRO A 488 -10.32 11.42 16.66
CA PRO A 488 -9.52 11.28 15.43
C PRO A 488 -9.65 9.89 14.81
N GLY A 489 -9.85 9.83 13.48
CA GLY A 489 -9.99 8.57 12.74
C GLY A 489 -11.38 7.93 12.81
N ASP A 490 -12.17 8.19 13.85
CA ASP A 490 -13.50 7.60 14.02
C ASP A 490 -14.50 8.11 12.96
N ILE A 491 -15.50 7.26 12.70
CA ILE A 491 -16.62 7.55 11.81
C ILE A 491 -17.96 7.59 12.55
N GLN A 492 -18.90 8.38 12.04
CA GLN A 492 -20.31 8.34 12.44
C GLN A 492 -21.22 8.34 11.22
N THR A 493 -22.11 7.33 11.13
CA THR A 493 -23.08 7.19 10.04
C THR A 493 -24.48 7.59 10.47
N PHE A 494 -25.12 8.45 9.67
CA PHE A 494 -26.52 8.84 9.80
C PHE A 494 -27.37 8.12 8.75
N LYS A 495 -28.37 7.37 9.22
CA LYS A 495 -29.28 6.59 8.36
C LYS A 495 -30.59 7.36 8.19
N ILE A 496 -30.86 7.80 6.96
CA ILE A 496 -31.97 8.68 6.63
C ILE A 496 -32.95 7.94 5.72
N PRO A 497 -34.12 7.51 6.22
CA PRO A 497 -35.16 6.94 5.37
C PRO A 497 -35.57 7.94 4.29
N VAL A 498 -35.68 7.46 3.06
CA VAL A 498 -36.04 8.27 1.89
C VAL A 498 -37.14 7.60 1.07
N LEU A 499 -38.01 8.43 0.49
CA LEU A 499 -38.93 8.00 -0.55
C LEU A 499 -38.23 8.17 -1.90
N ILE A 500 -37.89 7.05 -2.53
CA ILE A 500 -37.38 7.01 -3.91
C ILE A 500 -38.46 6.38 -4.78
N PRO A 501 -38.96 7.09 -5.80
CA PRO A 501 -39.90 6.53 -6.77
C PRO A 501 -39.31 5.30 -7.49
N TYR A 502 -40.14 4.28 -7.72
CA TYR A 502 -39.78 3.10 -8.54
C TYR A 502 -39.89 3.35 -10.05
N ASP A 503 -40.06 4.60 -10.48
CA ASP A 503 -40.21 4.99 -11.89
C ASP A 503 -38.88 5.41 -12.55
N GLY A 504 -37.75 5.17 -11.87
CA GLY A 504 -36.42 5.57 -12.30
C GLY A 504 -36.07 7.03 -12.01
N ALA A 505 -36.96 7.81 -11.36
CA ALA A 505 -36.63 9.16 -10.94
C ALA A 505 -35.54 9.15 -9.84
N SER A 506 -34.56 10.04 -10.00
CA SER A 506 -33.49 10.19 -9.01
C SER A 506 -33.92 11.11 -7.85
N THR A 507 -33.43 10.81 -6.65
CA THR A 507 -33.47 11.70 -5.49
C THR A 507 -32.11 12.32 -5.28
N SER A 508 -32.04 13.64 -5.15
CA SER A 508 -30.80 14.32 -4.77
C SER A 508 -30.69 14.38 -3.25
N VAL A 509 -29.49 14.08 -2.76
CA VAL A 509 -29.09 14.22 -1.36
C VAL A 509 -27.96 15.22 -1.30
N SER A 510 -28.10 16.19 -0.40
CA SER A 510 -27.04 17.15 -0.08
C SER A 510 -26.78 17.10 1.41
N SER A 511 -25.53 16.86 1.80
CA SER A 511 -25.12 16.75 3.19
C SER A 511 -24.01 17.74 3.49
N SER A 512 -23.97 18.23 4.73
CA SER A 512 -22.92 19.11 5.23
C SER A 512 -22.63 18.83 6.70
N VAL A 513 -21.37 18.97 7.11
CA VAL A 513 -20.92 18.91 8.50
C VAL A 513 -20.13 20.16 8.85
N GLY A 514 -20.39 20.73 10.02
CA GLY A 514 -19.63 21.85 10.57
C GLY A 514 -18.74 21.44 11.75
N THR A 515 -17.76 22.26 12.03
CA THR A 515 -16.89 22.19 13.22
C THR A 515 -17.05 23.49 14.02
N GLN A 516 -16.69 23.47 15.31
CA GLN A 516 -16.69 24.68 16.14
C GLN A 516 -15.45 25.53 15.85
N GLU A 517 -14.32 24.86 15.64
CA GLU A 517 -13.04 25.40 15.22
C GLU A 517 -12.97 25.56 13.70
N ALA A 518 -11.91 26.20 13.20
CA ALA A 518 -11.70 26.29 11.76
C ALA A 518 -11.30 24.92 11.21
N ASP A 519 -12.09 24.41 10.27
CA ASP A 519 -11.79 23.17 9.54
C ASP A 519 -10.57 23.36 8.62
N SER A 520 -9.63 22.41 8.64
CA SER A 520 -8.43 22.46 7.80
C SER A 520 -8.70 22.15 6.33
N ASN A 521 -9.78 21.46 6.00
CA ASN A 521 -10.17 21.13 4.64
C ASN A 521 -11.68 21.31 4.39
N PRO A 522 -12.19 22.56 4.42
CA PRO A 522 -13.62 22.85 4.27
C PRO A 522 -14.27 22.35 2.96
N ALA A 523 -13.47 21.93 1.98
CA ALA A 523 -13.95 21.40 0.71
C ALA A 523 -14.58 20.00 0.86
N ASN A 524 -14.21 19.22 1.88
CA ASN A 524 -14.73 17.86 2.11
C ASN A 524 -15.94 17.84 3.07
N ASN A 525 -16.29 18.99 3.68
CA ASN A 525 -17.38 19.14 4.64
C ASN A 525 -18.77 19.04 4.01
N SER A 526 -18.87 19.07 2.67
CA SER A 526 -20.14 19.04 1.96
C SER A 526 -20.07 18.13 0.74
N GLN A 527 -21.14 17.37 0.51
CA GLN A 527 -21.26 16.47 -0.64
C GLN A 527 -22.68 16.50 -1.16
N SER A 528 -22.84 16.38 -2.47
CA SER A 528 -24.15 16.18 -3.10
C SER A 528 -24.08 15.02 -4.08
N ALA A 529 -25.10 14.16 -4.03
CA ALA A 529 -25.21 12.99 -4.91
C ALA A 529 -26.67 12.80 -5.33
N SER A 530 -26.86 12.09 -6.44
CA SER A 530 -28.19 11.72 -6.94
C SER A 530 -28.29 10.19 -6.97
N PHE A 531 -29.38 9.66 -6.42
CA PHE A 531 -29.61 8.22 -6.31
C PHE A 531 -30.91 7.84 -7.00
N SER A 532 -30.92 6.73 -7.73
CA SER A 532 -32.12 6.11 -8.29
C SER A 532 -32.16 4.64 -7.87
N LEU A 533 -33.38 4.09 -7.79
CA LEU A 533 -33.56 2.64 -7.73
C LEU A 533 -33.57 2.13 -9.17
N GLU A 534 -32.66 1.22 -9.50
CA GLU A 534 -32.70 0.47 -10.77
C GLU A 534 -33.73 -0.67 -10.74
#